data_AF-A0A2M7UGI9-F1
#
_entry.id   AF-A0A2M7UGI9-F1
#
_cell.length_a   1.000
_cell.length_b   1.000
_cell.length_c   1.000
_cell.angle_alpha   90.00
_cell.angle_beta   90.00
_cell.angle_gamma   90.00
#
_symmetry.space_group_name_H-M   'P 1'
#
loop_
_entity.id
_entity.type
_entity.pdbx_description
1 polymer ?
#
loop_
_entity_poly.entity_id
_entity_poly.type
_entity_poly.pdbx_seq_one_letter_code
_entity_poly.pdbx_strand_id
1 'polypeptide(L)'
;AFNLGRAKFQRIWVGADESVFCKPTAALAKENPTVFEILFIGKFIPLHGLPKIIETAKLLEHEEKIHFTLVGHGQLRQTIDAQILMLGLQNVTMINWIPYESLGEIMTAADVILGIFGDSDKAARVIPNKVYQALAVGKPVLTMDSIAARELLTHRKNAFLVTNSAEAMAAALLELNADSALLKTLEGNAQEIFDSELNNSALGLDIRRALEVLVGN
;
A
#
# COMPACT_ATOMS: atom_id res chain seq x y z
N ALA A 1 -29.86 2.42 0.34
CA ALA A 1 -29.06 2.90 1.49
C ALA A 1 -29.93 2.85 2.74
N PHE A 2 -29.37 2.52 3.90
CA PHE A 2 -30.10 2.15 5.12
C PHE A 2 -30.94 3.27 5.81
N ASN A 3 -31.10 4.45 5.19
CA ASN A 3 -31.84 5.62 5.70
C ASN A 3 -31.47 6.03 7.16
N LEU A 4 -30.21 5.87 7.53
CA LEU A 4 -29.68 6.28 8.82
C LEU A 4 -28.97 7.63 8.68
N GLY A 5 -29.21 8.55 9.63
CA GLY A 5 -28.51 9.84 9.67
C GLY A 5 -27.02 9.69 9.97
N ARG A 6 -26.18 10.57 9.43
CA ARG A 6 -24.71 10.53 9.57
C ARG A 6 -24.24 10.50 11.03
N ALA A 7 -24.97 11.15 11.94
CA ALA A 7 -24.68 11.14 13.38
C ALA A 7 -24.74 9.75 14.04
N LYS A 8 -25.35 8.75 13.38
CA LYS A 8 -25.38 7.36 13.84
C LYS A 8 -24.14 6.56 13.46
N PHE A 9 -23.21 7.17 12.72
CA PHE A 9 -21.99 6.53 12.27
C PHE A 9 -20.79 7.20 12.92
N GLN A 10 -19.91 6.38 13.48
CA GLN A 10 -18.56 6.79 13.87
C GLN A 10 -17.55 6.04 13.01
N ARG A 11 -16.51 6.75 12.59
CA ARG A 11 -15.40 6.18 11.83
C ARG A 11 -14.31 5.79 12.80
N ILE A 12 -13.83 4.55 12.69
CA ILE A 12 -12.62 4.07 13.37
C ILE A 12 -11.70 3.51 12.29
N TRP A 13 -10.40 3.77 12.41
CA TRP A 13 -9.40 3.18 11.51
C TRP A 13 -9.17 1.69 11.81
N VAL A 14 -8.55 0.98 10.87
CA VAL A 14 -8.33 -0.48 11.01
C VAL A 14 -7.03 -0.80 11.77
N GLY A 15 -5.97 -0.02 11.54
CA GLY A 15 -4.64 -0.28 12.09
C GLY A 15 -3.90 -1.44 11.41
N ALA A 16 -2.85 -1.92 12.05
CA ALA A 16 -2.09 -3.11 11.65
C ALA A 16 -1.70 -3.95 12.87
N ASP A 17 -1.42 -5.22 12.65
CA ASP A 17 -0.92 -6.11 13.70
C ASP A 17 0.52 -5.73 14.10
N GLU A 18 0.65 -4.98 15.18
CA GLU A 18 1.94 -4.49 15.68
C GLU A 18 2.93 -5.61 16.01
N SER A 19 2.46 -6.83 16.30
CA SER A 19 3.35 -7.96 16.57
C SER A 19 4.10 -8.43 15.32
N VAL A 20 3.56 -8.15 14.14
CA VAL A 20 4.13 -8.49 12.83
C VAL A 20 4.78 -7.28 12.17
N PHE A 21 4.13 -6.12 12.22
CA PHE A 21 4.53 -4.96 11.40
C PHE A 21 5.38 -3.92 12.16
N CYS A 22 5.37 -3.90 13.50
CA CYS A 22 6.19 -2.96 14.29
C CYS A 22 7.41 -3.61 14.97
N LYS A 23 7.52 -4.95 14.89
CA LYS A 23 8.67 -5.72 15.41
C LYS A 23 9.16 -6.76 14.40
N PRO A 24 9.52 -6.35 13.16
CA PRO A 24 10.14 -7.30 12.24
C PRO A 24 11.41 -7.88 12.90
N THR A 25 11.48 -9.21 12.98
CA THR A 25 12.50 -9.96 13.73
C THR A 25 13.93 -9.64 13.28
N ALA A 26 14.06 -9.18 12.03
CA ALA A 26 15.13 -8.32 11.53
C ALA A 26 14.60 -7.58 10.29
N ALA A 27 15.05 -6.34 10.05
CA ALA A 27 14.86 -5.75 8.73
C ALA A 27 15.62 -6.62 7.71
N LEU A 28 14.92 -7.23 6.76
CA LEU A 28 15.59 -7.95 5.68
C LEU A 28 16.37 -6.92 4.88
N ALA A 29 17.69 -7.05 4.88
CA ALA A 29 18.51 -6.32 3.94
C ALA A 29 18.05 -6.70 2.52
N LYS A 30 17.86 -5.71 1.66
CA LYS A 30 17.59 -5.96 0.25
C LYS A 30 18.65 -6.91 -0.31
N GLU A 31 18.21 -7.89 -1.09
CA GLU A 31 19.12 -8.77 -1.81
C GLU A 31 20.03 -7.96 -2.75
N ASN A 32 19.49 -6.91 -3.37
CA ASN A 32 20.25 -5.96 -4.17
C ASN A 32 19.96 -4.50 -3.76
N PRO A 33 20.88 -3.81 -3.07
CA PRO A 33 20.65 -2.44 -2.60
C PRO A 33 20.62 -1.40 -3.72
N THR A 34 21.04 -1.74 -4.94
CA THR A 34 21.00 -0.83 -6.10
C THR A 34 19.68 -0.89 -6.86
N VAL A 35 18.82 -1.85 -6.54
CA VAL A 35 17.48 -2.00 -7.13
C VAL A 35 16.45 -1.31 -6.24
N PHE A 36 15.56 -0.59 -6.91
CA PHE A 36 14.38 0.05 -6.38
C PHE A 36 13.23 -0.95 -6.40
N GLU A 37 12.89 -1.48 -5.23
CA GLU A 37 11.96 -2.56 -5.03
C GLU A 37 10.55 -2.03 -4.77
N ILE A 38 9.64 -2.36 -5.69
CA ILE A 38 8.24 -1.99 -5.65
C ILE A 38 7.42 -3.21 -5.29
N LEU A 39 6.72 -3.14 -4.16
CA LEU A 39 6.00 -4.27 -3.62
C LEU A 39 4.48 -4.10 -3.71
N PHE A 40 3.81 -5.09 -4.28
CA PHE A 40 2.38 -5.29 -4.11
C PHE A 40 2.13 -6.54 -3.27
N ILE A 41 1.31 -6.42 -2.22
CA ILE A 41 0.79 -7.57 -1.48
C ILE A 41 -0.74 -7.53 -1.51
N GLY A 42 -1.38 -8.63 -1.86
CA GLY A 42 -2.82 -8.79 -1.65
C GLY A 42 -3.50 -9.76 -2.60
N LYS A 43 -4.83 -9.77 -2.55
CA LYS A 43 -5.62 -10.61 -3.46
C LYS A 43 -5.54 -10.07 -4.89
N PHE A 44 -5.50 -10.97 -5.85
CA PHE A 44 -5.44 -10.61 -7.26
C PHE A 44 -6.87 -10.42 -7.79
N ILE A 45 -7.48 -9.30 -7.41
CA ILE A 45 -8.87 -8.96 -7.75
C ILE A 45 -8.93 -7.57 -8.41
N PRO A 46 -9.97 -7.30 -9.22
CA PRO A 46 -10.10 -6.03 -9.95
C PRO A 46 -9.99 -4.78 -9.09
N LEU A 47 -10.40 -4.86 -7.81
CA LEU A 47 -10.29 -3.78 -6.85
C LEU A 47 -8.89 -3.15 -6.82
N HIS A 48 -7.83 -3.94 -6.97
CA HIS A 48 -6.46 -3.47 -6.76
C HIS A 48 -5.79 -2.92 -8.02
N GLY A 49 -6.36 -3.12 -9.22
CA GLY A 49 -5.82 -2.55 -10.46
C GLY A 49 -4.54 -3.21 -10.97
N LEU A 50 -4.36 -4.51 -10.76
CA LEU A 50 -3.19 -5.27 -11.22
C LEU A 50 -2.85 -5.10 -12.71
N PRO A 51 -3.81 -5.08 -13.66
CA PRO A 51 -3.49 -4.80 -15.06
C PRO A 51 -2.73 -3.48 -15.23
N LYS A 52 -3.10 -2.44 -14.48
CA LYS A 52 -2.43 -1.14 -14.48
C LYS A 52 -1.04 -1.18 -13.87
N ILE A 53 -0.83 -2.02 -12.85
CA ILE A 53 0.50 -2.28 -12.29
C ILE A 53 1.40 -2.94 -13.35
N ILE A 54 0.88 -3.89 -14.12
CA ILE A 54 1.62 -4.55 -15.22
C ILE A 54 1.91 -3.58 -16.37
N GLU A 55 0.94 -2.73 -16.75
CA GLU A 55 1.16 -1.65 -17.73
C GLU A 55 2.26 -0.69 -17.24
N THR A 56 2.29 -0.36 -15.96
CA THR A 56 3.35 0.46 -15.36
C THR A 56 4.71 -0.24 -15.44
N ALA A 57 4.77 -1.53 -15.11
CA ALA A 57 6.00 -2.31 -15.21
C ALA A 57 6.51 -2.39 -16.66
N LYS A 58 5.60 -2.46 -17.65
CA LYS A 58 5.94 -2.39 -19.06
C LYS A 58 6.53 -1.05 -19.45
N LEU A 59 5.96 0.07 -18.98
CA LEU A 59 6.51 1.41 -19.24
C LEU A 59 7.92 1.59 -18.67
N LEU A 60 8.25 0.86 -17.60
CA LEU A 60 9.54 0.91 -16.92
C LEU A 60 10.45 -0.29 -17.25
N GLU A 61 10.18 -1.03 -18.31
CA GLU A 61 10.90 -2.29 -18.60
C GLU A 61 12.39 -2.11 -18.93
N HIS A 62 12.80 -0.91 -19.32
CA HIS A 62 14.18 -0.56 -19.63
C HIS A 62 14.92 0.09 -18.45
N GLU A 63 14.24 0.30 -17.32
CA GLU A 63 14.84 0.83 -16.10
C GLU A 63 15.47 -0.32 -15.29
N GLU A 64 16.75 -0.61 -15.56
CA GLU A 64 17.47 -1.76 -14.97
C GLU A 64 17.50 -1.78 -13.43
N LYS A 65 17.23 -0.64 -12.79
CA LYS A 65 17.21 -0.49 -11.34
C LYS A 65 15.81 -0.48 -10.74
N ILE A 66 14.76 -0.82 -11.49
CA ILE A 66 13.39 -0.86 -10.96
C ILE A 66 12.86 -2.29 -11.10
N HIS A 67 12.36 -2.83 -9.99
CA HIS A 67 11.79 -4.18 -9.96
C HIS A 67 10.46 -4.21 -9.21
N PHE A 68 9.52 -4.99 -9.75
CA PHE A 68 8.20 -5.19 -9.16
C PHE A 68 8.09 -6.58 -8.57
N THR A 69 7.82 -6.68 -7.28
CA THR A 69 7.48 -7.92 -6.61
C THR A 69 5.99 -7.93 -6.29
N LEU A 70 5.25 -8.88 -6.88
CA LEU A 70 3.80 -9.02 -6.71
C LEU A 70 3.48 -10.29 -5.92
N VAL A 71 3.00 -10.13 -4.70
CA VAL A 71 2.67 -11.21 -3.77
C VAL A 71 1.17 -11.45 -3.72
N GLY A 72 0.76 -12.65 -4.11
CA GLY A 72 -0.57 -13.17 -3.83
C GLY A 72 -1.20 -13.98 -4.95
N HIS A 73 -2.51 -14.18 -4.79
CA HIS A 73 -3.33 -14.98 -5.69
C HIS A 73 -4.77 -14.45 -5.73
N GLY A 74 -5.55 -14.85 -6.73
CA GLY A 74 -6.95 -14.45 -6.88
C GLY A 74 -7.45 -14.64 -8.29
N GLN A 75 -8.65 -14.08 -8.55
CA GLN A 75 -9.36 -14.16 -9.82
C GLN A 75 -8.50 -13.74 -11.03
N LEU A 76 -7.66 -12.72 -10.87
CA LEU A 76 -6.85 -12.16 -11.94
C LEU A 76 -5.52 -12.89 -12.14
N ARG A 77 -5.18 -13.89 -11.33
CA ARG A 77 -3.82 -14.46 -11.32
C ARG A 77 -3.40 -14.97 -12.70
N GLN A 78 -4.21 -15.82 -13.32
CA GLN A 78 -3.90 -16.38 -14.64
C GLN A 78 -3.79 -15.30 -15.72
N THR A 79 -4.64 -14.27 -15.66
CA THR A 79 -4.58 -13.14 -16.61
C THR A 79 -3.28 -12.36 -16.47
N ILE A 80 -2.85 -12.10 -15.23
CA ILE A 80 -1.61 -11.36 -14.97
C ILE A 80 -0.38 -12.18 -15.38
N ASP A 81 -0.34 -13.48 -15.07
CA ASP A 81 0.75 -14.37 -15.50
C ASP A 81 0.86 -14.40 -17.03
N ALA A 82 -0.28 -14.48 -17.73
CA ALA A 82 -0.31 -14.45 -19.20
C ALA A 82 0.14 -13.10 -19.79
N GLN A 83 -0.20 -11.98 -19.16
CA GLN A 83 0.26 -10.65 -19.58
C GLN A 83 1.76 -10.49 -19.42
N ILE A 84 2.32 -10.91 -18.28
CA ILE A 84 3.78 -10.86 -18.03
C ILE A 84 4.52 -11.66 -19.10
N LEU A 85 4.06 -12.88 -19.39
CA LEU A 85 4.65 -13.74 -20.42
C LEU A 85 4.54 -13.14 -21.82
N MET A 86 3.36 -12.64 -22.20
CA MET A 86 3.10 -12.05 -23.52
C MET A 86 3.94 -10.79 -23.77
N LEU A 87 4.13 -9.97 -22.73
CA LEU A 87 4.89 -8.73 -22.80
C LEU A 87 6.40 -8.93 -22.65
N GLY A 88 6.84 -10.12 -22.23
CA GLY A 88 8.24 -10.47 -22.01
C GLY A 88 8.88 -9.78 -20.81
N LEU A 89 8.10 -9.35 -19.81
CA LEU A 89 8.59 -8.54 -18.69
C LEU A 89 9.59 -9.32 -17.84
N GLN A 90 10.78 -8.73 -17.65
CA GLN A 90 11.84 -9.27 -16.79
C GLN A 90 11.93 -8.56 -15.44
N ASN A 91 11.34 -7.37 -15.33
CA ASN A 91 11.33 -6.54 -14.12
C ASN A 91 10.13 -6.84 -13.18
N VAL A 92 9.52 -8.03 -13.31
CA VAL A 92 8.38 -8.46 -12.49
C VAL A 92 8.63 -9.84 -11.93
N THR A 93 8.52 -10.00 -10.62
CA THR A 93 8.53 -11.28 -9.92
C THR A 93 7.19 -11.55 -9.26
N MET A 94 6.69 -12.76 -9.44
CA MET A 94 5.42 -13.22 -8.88
C MET A 94 5.67 -14.19 -7.72
N ILE A 95 5.11 -13.89 -6.55
CA ILE A 95 5.19 -14.75 -5.36
C ILE A 95 3.77 -15.21 -5.00
N ASN A 96 3.58 -16.52 -4.89
CA ASN A 96 2.24 -17.09 -4.63
C ASN A 96 1.70 -16.75 -3.25
N TRP A 97 2.55 -16.94 -2.24
CA TRP A 97 2.16 -16.87 -0.84
C TRP A 97 3.37 -16.58 0.02
N ILE A 98 3.16 -15.75 1.03
CA ILE A 98 4.13 -15.47 2.10
C ILE A 98 3.38 -15.71 3.41
N PRO A 99 3.99 -16.41 4.40
CA PRO A 99 3.44 -16.52 5.75
C PRO A 99 3.13 -15.14 6.33
N TYR A 100 2.00 -15.01 7.02
CA TYR A 100 1.55 -13.71 7.51
C TYR A 100 2.59 -13.03 8.41
N GLU A 101 3.24 -13.83 9.25
CA GLU A 101 4.27 -13.43 10.21
C GLU A 101 5.54 -12.90 9.52
N SER A 102 5.79 -13.30 8.27
CA SER A 102 6.93 -12.84 7.46
C SER A 102 6.59 -11.62 6.60
N LEU A 103 5.33 -11.16 6.57
CA LEU A 103 4.95 -10.02 5.73
C LEU A 103 5.65 -8.74 6.17
N GLY A 104 5.78 -8.50 7.48
CA GLY A 104 6.47 -7.31 7.99
C GLY A 104 7.91 -7.24 7.46
N GLU A 105 8.65 -8.34 7.55
CA GLU A 105 10.03 -8.44 7.08
C GLU A 105 10.14 -8.15 5.58
N ILE A 106 9.28 -8.74 4.74
CA ILE A 106 9.32 -8.52 3.30
C ILE A 106 8.89 -7.10 2.92
N MET A 107 7.94 -6.52 3.64
CA MET A 107 7.57 -5.12 3.47
C MET A 107 8.72 -4.17 3.80
N THR A 108 9.54 -4.47 4.82
CA THR A 108 10.71 -3.64 5.15
C THR A 108 11.81 -3.63 4.09
N ALA A 109 11.87 -4.66 3.23
CA ALA A 109 12.83 -4.73 2.14
C ALA A 109 12.43 -3.87 0.92
N ALA A 110 11.16 -3.50 0.78
CA ALA A 110 10.69 -2.65 -0.31
C ALA A 110 11.06 -1.17 -0.10
N ASP A 111 11.18 -0.42 -1.20
CA ASP A 111 11.23 1.05 -1.15
C ASP A 111 9.86 1.68 -1.23
N VAL A 112 8.93 1.05 -1.96
CA VAL A 112 7.58 1.56 -2.15
C VAL A 112 6.59 0.40 -2.11
N ILE A 113 5.49 0.61 -1.39
CA ILE A 113 4.39 -0.35 -1.31
C ILE A 113 3.18 0.19 -2.05
N LEU A 114 2.64 -0.63 -2.95
CA LEU A 114 1.54 -0.28 -3.83
C LEU A 114 0.17 -0.46 -3.15
N GLY A 115 -0.66 0.58 -3.23
CA GLY A 115 -2.02 0.61 -2.70
C GLY A 115 -3.09 0.05 -3.65
N ILE A 116 -4.01 0.92 -4.09
CA ILE A 116 -5.15 0.59 -4.95
C ILE A 116 -5.08 1.39 -6.25
N PHE A 117 -5.32 0.71 -7.37
CA PHE A 117 -5.39 1.30 -8.71
C PHE A 117 -6.58 0.78 -9.55
N GLY A 118 -7.59 0.17 -8.92
CA GLY A 118 -8.77 -0.34 -9.61
C GLY A 118 -9.72 0.78 -10.05
N ASP A 119 -10.47 0.56 -11.13
CA ASP A 119 -11.32 1.59 -11.74
C ASP A 119 -12.76 1.62 -11.18
N SER A 120 -13.11 0.65 -10.34
CA SER A 120 -14.46 0.58 -9.77
C SER A 120 -14.72 1.70 -8.75
N ASP A 121 -15.96 2.15 -8.65
CA ASP A 121 -16.46 2.99 -7.55
C ASP A 121 -16.03 2.53 -6.15
N LYS A 122 -15.94 1.22 -5.94
CA LYS A 122 -15.50 0.63 -4.68
C LYS A 122 -14.04 0.95 -4.40
N ALA A 123 -13.19 0.94 -5.42
CA ALA A 123 -11.76 1.24 -5.29
C ALA A 123 -11.54 2.66 -4.74
N ALA A 124 -12.37 3.63 -5.18
CA ALA A 124 -12.26 5.02 -4.72
C ALA A 124 -12.68 5.26 -3.26
N ARG A 125 -13.29 4.25 -2.61
CA ARG A 125 -13.89 4.35 -1.26
C ARG A 125 -13.24 3.41 -0.24
N VAL A 126 -12.07 2.85 -0.53
CA VAL A 126 -11.39 1.88 0.34
C VAL A 126 -9.94 2.27 0.54
N ILE A 127 -9.49 2.27 1.80
CA ILE A 127 -8.09 2.16 2.16
C ILE A 127 -7.85 0.68 2.53
N PRO A 128 -7.04 -0.09 1.77
CA PRO A 128 -6.84 -1.51 2.06
C PRO A 128 -5.84 -1.71 3.20
N ASN A 129 -5.90 -2.88 3.86
CA ASN A 129 -5.00 -3.24 4.97
C ASN A 129 -3.52 -3.03 4.65
N LYS A 130 -3.08 -3.35 3.43
CA LYS A 130 -1.67 -3.18 3.00
C LYS A 130 -1.15 -1.74 3.15
N VAL A 131 -2.03 -0.74 3.07
CA VAL A 131 -1.65 0.67 3.29
C VAL A 131 -1.36 0.88 4.78
N TYR A 132 -2.24 0.44 5.68
CA TYR A 132 -1.98 0.52 7.12
C TYR A 132 -0.73 -0.27 7.53
N GLN A 133 -0.53 -1.45 6.94
CA GLN A 133 0.65 -2.28 7.17
C GLN A 133 1.93 -1.59 6.65
N ALA A 134 1.87 -0.91 5.50
CA ALA A 134 3.00 -0.13 4.98
C ALA A 134 3.36 1.04 5.89
N LEU A 135 2.36 1.76 6.40
CA LEU A 135 2.56 2.82 7.39
C LEU A 135 3.19 2.26 8.68
N ALA A 136 2.74 1.08 9.13
CA ALA A 136 3.25 0.42 10.34
C ALA A 136 4.72 0.01 10.26
N VAL A 137 5.18 -0.42 9.07
CA VAL A 137 6.61 -0.73 8.81
C VAL A 137 7.42 0.50 8.38
N GLY A 138 6.81 1.69 8.40
CA GLY A 138 7.46 2.95 8.04
C GLY A 138 7.83 3.06 6.55
N LYS A 139 7.04 2.45 5.65
CA LYS A 139 7.33 2.43 4.21
C LYS A 139 6.47 3.38 3.39
N PRO A 140 7.06 4.05 2.36
CA PRO A 140 6.32 4.88 1.43
C PRO A 140 5.22 4.10 0.74
N VAL A 141 4.04 4.71 0.68
CA VAL A 141 2.88 4.18 -0.04
C VAL A 141 2.68 4.95 -1.33
N LEU A 142 2.61 4.26 -2.46
CA LEU A 142 2.11 4.80 -3.73
C LEU A 142 0.71 4.25 -3.98
N THR A 143 -0.29 5.11 -4.14
CA THR A 143 -1.68 4.70 -4.39
C THR A 143 -2.42 5.73 -5.23
N MET A 144 -3.53 5.33 -5.85
CA MET A 144 -4.36 6.31 -6.56
C MET A 144 -4.92 7.36 -5.60
N ASP A 145 -4.97 8.59 -6.10
CA ASP A 145 -5.59 9.72 -5.45
C ASP A 145 -7.11 9.54 -5.46
N SER A 146 -7.68 9.19 -4.31
CA SER A 146 -9.09 8.85 -4.15
C SER A 146 -9.67 9.53 -2.92
N ILE A 147 -11.01 9.61 -2.88
CA ILE A 147 -11.72 10.19 -1.75
C ILE A 147 -11.30 9.51 -0.45
N ALA A 148 -11.30 8.17 -0.43
CA ALA A 148 -10.87 7.43 0.76
C ALA A 148 -9.39 7.60 1.08
N ALA A 149 -8.49 7.58 0.09
CA ALA A 149 -7.07 7.80 0.34
C ALA A 149 -6.82 9.15 1.01
N ARG A 150 -7.47 10.22 0.55
CA ARG A 150 -7.35 11.57 1.12
C ARG A 150 -7.89 11.72 2.55
N GLU A 151 -8.64 10.74 3.07
CA GLU A 151 -9.08 10.78 4.47
C GLU A 151 -7.95 10.51 5.47
N LEU A 152 -6.87 9.84 5.04
CA LEU A 152 -5.72 9.48 5.88
C LEU A 152 -4.38 9.96 5.29
N LEU A 153 -4.28 9.95 3.96
CA LEU A 153 -3.06 10.18 3.22
C LEU A 153 -3.04 11.57 2.60
N THR A 154 -1.88 12.21 2.67
CA THR A 154 -1.58 13.51 2.06
C THR A 154 -0.42 13.34 1.10
N HIS A 155 -0.65 13.66 -0.18
CA HIS A 155 0.33 13.57 -1.26
C HIS A 155 1.64 14.29 -0.88
N ARG A 156 2.78 13.61 -1.08
CA ARG A 156 4.15 14.04 -0.75
C ARG A 156 4.43 14.32 0.73
N LYS A 157 3.47 14.05 1.62
CA LYS A 157 3.68 14.13 3.07
C LYS A 157 3.89 12.73 3.64
N ASN A 158 2.86 11.90 3.69
CA ASN A 158 2.89 10.55 4.26
C ASN A 158 2.56 9.44 3.25
N ALA A 159 2.29 9.82 1.99
CA ALA A 159 2.14 8.93 0.85
C ALA A 159 2.38 9.69 -0.46
N PHE A 160 2.54 8.97 -1.54
CA PHE A 160 2.53 9.52 -2.89
C PHE A 160 1.21 9.15 -3.58
N LEU A 161 0.37 10.15 -3.82
CA LEU A 161 -0.93 9.97 -4.48
C LEU A 161 -0.84 10.30 -5.97
N VAL A 162 -1.40 9.48 -6.85
CA VAL A 162 -1.35 9.68 -8.31
C VAL A 162 -2.72 9.59 -8.95
N THR A 163 -2.90 10.22 -10.12
CA THR A 163 -4.04 9.88 -10.97
C THR A 163 -4.00 8.40 -11.34
N ASN A 164 -5.17 7.79 -11.52
CA ASN A 164 -5.29 6.34 -11.67
C ASN A 164 -4.91 5.84 -13.09
N SER A 165 -3.68 6.09 -13.53
CA SER A 165 -3.12 5.64 -14.82
C SER A 165 -1.71 5.05 -14.66
N ALA A 166 -1.31 4.20 -15.59
CA ALA A 166 0.01 3.57 -15.56
C ALA A 166 1.15 4.60 -15.75
N GLU A 167 0.93 5.63 -16.56
CA GLU A 167 1.90 6.70 -16.83
C GLU A 167 2.16 7.54 -15.58
N ALA A 168 1.11 7.86 -14.82
CA ALA A 168 1.23 8.61 -13.57
C ALA A 168 1.94 7.79 -12.49
N MET A 169 1.67 6.47 -12.43
CA MET A 169 2.43 5.57 -11.56
C MET A 169 3.90 5.50 -11.97
N ALA A 170 4.19 5.33 -13.26
CA ALA A 170 5.56 5.25 -13.77
C ALA A 170 6.36 6.52 -13.46
N ALA A 171 5.79 7.69 -13.72
CA ALA A 171 6.41 8.98 -13.42
C ALA A 171 6.68 9.14 -11.91
N ALA A 172 5.73 8.75 -11.06
CA ALA A 172 5.91 8.80 -9.60
C ALA A 172 7.01 7.85 -9.12
N LEU A 173 7.09 6.64 -9.67
CA LEU A 173 8.12 5.66 -9.30
C LEU A 173 9.52 6.12 -9.73
N LEU A 174 9.64 6.74 -10.91
CA LEU A 174 10.89 7.35 -11.37
C LEU A 174 11.32 8.51 -10.47
N GLU A 175 10.38 9.37 -10.08
CA GLU A 175 10.65 10.47 -9.14
C GLU A 175 11.12 9.94 -7.78
N LEU A 176 10.39 8.97 -7.21
CA LEU A 176 10.73 8.37 -5.92
C LEU A 176 12.11 7.68 -5.98
N ASN A 177 12.41 6.96 -7.05
CA ASN A 177 13.73 6.34 -7.24
C ASN A 177 14.87 7.38 -7.33
N ALA A 178 14.62 8.54 -7.94
CA ALA A 178 15.60 9.60 -8.08
C ALA A 178 15.78 10.47 -6.81
N ASP A 179 14.75 10.60 -5.98
CA ASP A 179 14.72 11.51 -4.82
C ASP A 179 14.74 10.74 -3.48
N SER A 180 15.95 10.39 -3.06
CA SER A 180 16.18 9.75 -1.75
C SER A 180 15.75 10.60 -0.54
N ALA A 181 15.69 11.93 -0.67
CA ALA A 181 15.25 12.81 0.41
C ALA A 181 13.73 12.76 0.55
N LEU A 182 13.00 12.73 -0.56
CA LEU A 182 11.57 12.51 -0.59
C LEU A 182 11.20 11.14 -0.03
N LEU A 183 11.90 10.07 -0.42
CA LEU A 183 11.68 8.73 0.16
C LEU A 183 11.79 8.73 1.68
N LYS A 184 12.88 9.28 2.23
CA LYS A 184 13.08 9.37 3.68
C LYS A 184 12.01 10.20 4.38
N THR A 185 11.54 11.27 3.73
CA THR A 185 10.45 12.09 4.25
C THR A 185 9.16 11.28 4.32
N LEU A 186 8.84 10.52 3.27
CA LEU A 186 7.67 9.65 3.24
C LEU A 186 7.76 8.52 4.27
N GLU A 187 8.94 7.90 4.43
CA GLU A 187 9.20 6.87 5.46
C GLU A 187 8.94 7.40 6.88
N GLY A 188 9.55 8.52 7.23
CA GLY A 188 9.40 9.13 8.56
C GLY A 188 7.95 9.50 8.86
N ASN A 189 7.27 10.13 7.90
CA ASN A 189 5.88 10.55 8.08
C ASN A 189 4.89 9.37 8.03
N ALA A 190 5.23 8.28 7.34
CA ALA A 190 4.46 7.05 7.34
C ALA A 190 4.47 6.38 8.72
N GLN A 191 5.64 6.31 9.34
CA GLN A 191 5.78 5.82 10.71
C GLN A 191 5.08 6.76 11.71
N GLU A 192 5.28 8.07 11.57
CA GLU A 192 4.69 9.07 12.48
C GLU A 192 3.16 8.96 12.53
N ILE A 193 2.48 8.90 11.38
CA ILE A 193 1.01 8.79 11.37
C ILE A 193 0.54 7.45 11.96
N PHE A 194 1.30 6.37 11.78
CA PHE A 194 0.96 5.10 12.39
C PHE A 194 1.07 5.18 13.92
N ASP A 195 2.19 5.69 14.41
CA ASP A 195 2.49 5.83 15.84
C ASP A 195 1.57 6.85 16.54
N SER A 196 1.01 7.81 15.83
CA SER A 196 0.10 8.80 16.41
C SER A 196 -1.37 8.38 16.38
N GLU A 197 -1.82 7.71 15.30
CA GLU A 197 -3.26 7.53 15.03
C GLU A 197 -3.69 6.08 14.76
N LEU A 198 -2.79 5.18 14.38
CA LEU A 198 -3.17 3.87 13.81
C LEU A 198 -2.69 2.67 14.62
N ASN A 199 -1.91 2.88 15.68
CA ASN A 199 -1.55 1.83 16.64
C ASN A 199 -2.74 1.45 17.53
N ASN A 200 -2.67 0.27 18.14
CA ASN A 200 -3.71 -0.31 18.99
C ASN A 200 -4.10 0.58 20.17
N SER A 201 -3.16 1.34 20.74
CA SER A 201 -3.47 2.25 21.86
C SER A 201 -4.32 3.43 21.38
N ALA A 202 -3.95 4.06 20.26
CA ALA A 202 -4.73 5.15 19.66
C ALA A 202 -6.12 4.67 19.23
N LEU A 203 -6.19 3.53 18.53
CA LEU A 203 -7.47 2.95 18.10
C LEU A 203 -8.34 2.53 19.27
N GLY A 204 -7.74 1.98 20.34
CA GLY A 204 -8.45 1.62 21.56
C GLY A 204 -9.09 2.83 22.24
N LEU A 205 -8.40 3.98 22.26
CA LEU A 205 -8.95 5.23 22.76
C LEU A 205 -10.11 5.73 21.89
N ASP A 206 -10.00 5.65 20.57
CA ASP A 206 -11.07 6.06 19.66
C ASP A 206 -12.31 5.17 19.77
N ILE A 207 -12.13 3.85 19.88
CA ILE A 207 -13.23 2.91 20.13
C ILE A 207 -13.89 3.23 21.47
N ARG A 208 -13.09 3.46 22.52
CA ARG A 208 -13.61 3.81 23.84
C ARG A 208 -14.46 5.09 23.78
N ARG A 209 -13.95 6.16 23.17
CA ARG A 209 -14.70 7.42 22.98
C ARG A 209 -15.99 7.20 22.21
N ALA A 210 -15.94 6.39 21.15
CA ALA A 210 -17.13 6.07 20.36
C ALA A 210 -18.20 5.33 21.20
N LEU A 211 -17.77 4.40 22.06
CA LEU A 211 -18.66 3.70 22.97
C LEU A 211 -19.21 4.63 24.07
N GLU A 212 -18.39 5.51 24.66
CA GLU A 212 -18.82 6.48 25.67
C GLU A 212 -19.96 7.38 25.15
N VAL A 213 -19.83 7.89 23.92
CA VAL A 213 -20.90 8.66 23.25
C VAL A 213 -22.17 7.84 23.05
N LEU A 214 -22.05 6.54 22.75
CA LEU A 214 -23.21 5.68 22.54
C LEU A 214 -23.92 5.32 23.85
N VAL A 215 -23.19 5.21 24.97
CA VAL A 215 -23.76 4.89 26.29
C VAL A 215 -24.17 6.11 27.11
N GLY A 216 -23.82 7.33 26.68
CA GLY A 216 -24.28 8.58 27.28
C GLY A 216 -23.47 9.04 28.50
N ASN A 217 -22.17 8.70 28.56
CA ASN A 217 -21.22 9.19 29.57
C ASN A 217 -20.37 10.34 29.05
#